data_AF-Q4CRZ5-F1
#
_entry.id   AF-Q4CRZ5-F1
#
_cell.length_a   1.000
_cell.length_b   1.000
_cell.length_c   1.000
_cell.angle_alpha   90.00
_cell.angle_beta   90.00
_cell.angle_gamma   90.00
#
_symmetry.space_group_name_H-M   'P 1'
#
loop_
_entity.id
_entity.type
_entity.pdbx_description
1 polymer ?
#
loop_
_entity_poly.entity_id
_entity_poly.type
_entity_poly.pdbx_seq_one_letter_code
_entity_poly.pdbx_strand_id
1 'polypeptide(L)'
;SLASFCMADVNTSEEAGEEEVEDSANETNVVESDDDGDDEDWGVEPAVCLLCDAASENCLGHMIDAHGFDFRAAVRSHEGVQDVYDVIRIVNVIRKCVARGLCPFTYGDELAEAEACRCDVATSSLEEHLRNHPLHNLPRVVPSSDRELIPVLCADAFISSVVVGGDLLARGEEDPEYPMVPTNAEMAKKQAARRQSEGNA
;
A
#
# COMPACT_ATOMS: atom_id res chain seq x y z
N SER A 1 -2.81 -27.57 7.24
CA SER A 1 -3.46 -26.70 8.22
C SER A 1 -3.30 -25.28 7.72
N LEU A 2 -4.36 -24.67 7.20
CA LEU A 2 -4.43 -23.26 6.82
C LEU A 2 -5.68 -22.72 7.54
N ALA A 3 -5.51 -21.58 8.21
CA ALA A 3 -6.51 -21.00 9.10
C ALA A 3 -7.82 -20.68 8.37
N SER A 4 -8.91 -21.00 9.07
CA SER A 4 -10.29 -20.81 8.67
C SER A 4 -10.76 -19.40 9.02
N PHE A 5 -10.73 -18.46 8.08
CA PHE A 5 -11.49 -17.21 8.19
C PHE A 5 -12.05 -16.79 6.83
N CYS A 6 -13.29 -16.28 6.86
CA CYS A 6 -14.13 -15.78 5.75
C CYS A 6 -15.04 -16.81 5.06
N MET A 7 -15.96 -17.43 5.82
CA MET A 7 -17.27 -17.83 5.30
C MET A 7 -18.33 -17.39 6.32
N ALA A 8 -18.96 -16.24 6.07
CA ALA A 8 -20.23 -15.89 6.70
C ALA A 8 -21.33 -16.46 5.82
N ASP A 9 -21.80 -17.68 6.12
CA ASP A 9 -23.00 -18.23 5.52
C ASP A 9 -24.23 -17.63 6.19
N VAL A 10 -24.93 -16.79 5.43
CA VAL A 10 -26.26 -16.28 5.78
C VAL A 10 -27.28 -17.37 5.51
N ASN A 11 -27.67 -18.06 6.58
CA ASN A 11 -28.99 -18.61 6.91
C ASN A 11 -29.97 -18.88 5.73
N THR A 12 -30.23 -20.15 5.41
CA THR A 12 -31.50 -20.59 4.80
C THR A 12 -31.77 -22.08 5.06
N SER A 13 -32.97 -22.38 5.58
CA SER A 13 -33.64 -23.70 5.64
C SER A 13 -32.96 -24.80 6.47
N GLU A 14 -33.61 -25.76 7.12
CA GLU A 14 -34.98 -26.09 7.53
C GLU A 14 -34.81 -27.46 8.24
N GLU A 15 -35.67 -27.79 9.20
CA GLU A 15 -35.99 -29.17 9.65
C GLU A 15 -35.02 -29.94 10.58
N ALA A 16 -35.43 -30.03 11.85
CA ALA A 16 -35.66 -31.25 12.65
C ALA A 16 -34.52 -32.25 12.97
N GLY A 17 -34.39 -32.58 14.27
CA GLY A 17 -33.85 -33.87 14.71
C GLY A 17 -33.05 -33.82 16.01
N GLU A 18 -33.71 -34.17 17.12
CA GLU A 18 -33.16 -34.40 18.46
C GLU A 18 -32.22 -35.62 18.49
N GLU A 19 -31.13 -35.58 19.28
CA GLU A 19 -30.79 -36.61 20.28
C GLU A 19 -29.49 -36.27 21.05
N GLU A 20 -29.58 -36.40 22.36
CA GLU A 20 -28.55 -36.13 23.38
C GLU A 20 -27.51 -37.26 23.46
N VAL A 21 -26.24 -36.92 23.68
CA VAL A 21 -25.29 -37.78 24.41
C VAL A 21 -24.35 -36.90 25.25
N GLU A 22 -24.62 -36.87 26.55
CA GLU A 22 -23.61 -36.55 27.57
C GLU A 22 -22.61 -37.72 27.66
N ASP A 23 -21.30 -37.47 27.65
CA ASP A 23 -20.41 -38.16 28.61
C ASP A 23 -19.05 -37.47 28.79
N SER A 24 -18.71 -37.35 30.07
CA SER A 24 -17.37 -37.49 30.67
C SER A 24 -16.17 -36.68 30.16
N ALA A 25 -15.81 -35.72 31.01
CA ALA A 25 -14.54 -35.70 31.73
C ALA A 25 -13.25 -35.87 30.91
N ASN A 26 -12.60 -34.74 30.61
CA ASN A 26 -11.15 -34.69 30.80
C ASN A 26 -10.71 -33.28 31.18
N GLU A 27 -10.16 -33.18 32.39
CA GLU A 27 -9.49 -32.01 32.94
C GLU A 27 -8.30 -31.65 32.03
N THR A 28 -8.52 -30.75 31.08
CA THR A 28 -7.46 -30.26 30.20
C THR A 28 -6.81 -29.08 30.89
N ASN A 29 -5.83 -29.39 31.73
CA ASN A 29 -4.83 -28.45 32.20
C ASN A 29 -3.99 -28.05 30.98
N VAL A 30 -4.50 -27.09 30.19
CA VAL A 30 -3.74 -26.45 29.11
C VAL A 30 -2.67 -25.63 29.80
N VAL A 31 -1.50 -26.22 29.92
CA VAL A 31 -0.26 -25.47 30.15
C VAL A 31 -0.17 -24.53 28.97
N GLU A 32 -0.39 -23.24 29.20
CA GLU A 32 0.00 -22.20 28.25
C GLU A 32 1.51 -22.35 28.11
N SER A 33 1.91 -23.07 27.06
CA SER A 33 3.27 -23.02 26.57
C SER A 33 3.42 -21.61 26.07
N ASP A 34 4.17 -20.80 26.81
CA ASP A 34 4.84 -19.61 26.30
C ASP A 34 5.73 -20.07 25.13
N ASP A 35 5.11 -20.22 23.95
CA ASP A 35 5.80 -20.34 22.67
C ASP A 35 6.30 -18.95 22.30
N ASP A 36 7.26 -18.45 23.09
CA ASP A 36 8.12 -17.30 22.79
C ASP A 36 9.13 -17.69 21.68
N GLY A 37 8.63 -18.24 20.58
CA GLY A 37 9.42 -19.00 19.61
C GLY A 37 9.27 -18.60 18.14
N ASP A 38 8.20 -17.88 17.77
CA ASP A 38 8.07 -17.33 16.41
C ASP A 38 8.55 -15.88 16.40
N ASP A 39 9.87 -15.71 16.34
CA ASP A 39 10.47 -14.55 15.68
C ASP A 39 10.04 -14.61 14.19
N GLU A 40 8.74 -14.39 13.91
CA GLU A 40 8.26 -14.11 12.57
C GLU A 40 9.02 -12.86 12.14
N ASP A 41 10.09 -13.09 11.37
CA ASP A 41 10.84 -12.05 10.69
C ASP A 41 9.83 -11.39 9.75
N TRP A 42 9.15 -10.35 10.25
CA TRP A 42 8.27 -9.45 9.52
C TRP A 42 9.12 -8.65 8.53
N GLY A 43 9.81 -9.37 7.64
CA GLY A 43 10.75 -8.86 6.69
C GLY A 43 10.10 -7.71 5.92
N VAL A 44 10.90 -6.70 5.62
CA VAL A 44 10.42 -5.56 4.84
C VAL A 44 10.03 -6.08 3.46
N GLU A 45 8.72 -6.15 3.19
CA GLU A 45 8.24 -6.54 1.87
C GLU A 45 8.65 -5.48 0.84
N PRO A 46 9.33 -5.85 -0.26
CA PRO A 46 9.77 -4.91 -1.26
C PRO A 46 8.56 -4.29 -1.97
N ALA A 47 8.51 -2.97 -2.03
CA ALA A 47 7.45 -2.25 -2.72
C ALA A 47 7.64 -2.29 -4.24
N VAL A 48 6.57 -2.54 -4.99
CA VAL A 48 6.57 -2.48 -6.46
C VAL A 48 6.52 -1.02 -6.92
N CYS A 49 7.46 -0.66 -7.80
CA CYS A 49 7.56 0.66 -8.42
C CYS A 49 6.23 1.10 -9.05
N LEU A 50 5.97 2.41 -9.03
CA LEU A 50 4.77 2.97 -9.64
C LEU A 50 4.86 3.05 -11.16
N LEU A 51 6.08 3.06 -11.71
CA LEU A 51 6.36 3.35 -13.12
C LEU A 51 6.93 2.16 -13.90
N CYS A 52 7.30 1.08 -13.21
CA CYS A 52 7.76 -0.18 -13.82
C CYS A 52 7.52 -1.38 -12.88
N ASP A 53 7.87 -2.59 -13.32
CA ASP A 53 7.65 -3.84 -12.57
C ASP A 53 8.73 -4.16 -11.52
N ALA A 54 9.68 -3.25 -11.26
CA ALA A 54 10.74 -3.49 -10.29
C ALA A 54 10.21 -3.45 -8.85
N ALA A 55 10.59 -4.44 -8.04
CA ALA A 55 10.35 -4.48 -6.60
C ALA A 55 11.60 -4.02 -5.83
N SER A 56 11.44 -3.15 -4.84
CA SER A 56 12.55 -2.60 -4.06
C SER A 56 12.15 -2.23 -2.63
N GLU A 57 13.01 -2.54 -1.67
CA GLU A 57 12.89 -2.04 -0.28
C GLU A 57 13.05 -0.50 -0.21
N ASN A 58 13.75 0.11 -1.17
CA ASN A 58 13.89 1.56 -1.31
C ASN A 58 13.27 2.05 -2.63
N CYS A 59 11.98 1.75 -2.81
CA CYS A 59 11.25 2.08 -4.04
C CYS A 59 11.27 3.58 -4.39
N LEU A 60 11.33 4.48 -3.39
CA LEU A 60 11.43 5.92 -3.63
C LEU A 60 12.78 6.33 -4.20
N GLY A 61 13.88 5.74 -3.72
CA GLY A 61 15.21 5.91 -4.33
C GLY A 61 15.26 5.35 -5.74
N HIS A 62 14.68 4.17 -5.96
CA HIS A 62 14.58 3.58 -7.29
C HIS A 62 13.85 4.48 -8.29
N MET A 63 12.74 5.13 -7.91
CA MET A 63 12.04 6.05 -8.82
C MET A 63 12.86 7.27 -9.22
N ILE A 64 13.70 7.78 -8.31
CA ILE A 64 14.62 8.88 -8.61
C ILE A 64 15.69 8.40 -9.59
N ASP A 65 16.34 7.28 -9.28
CA ASP A 65 17.51 6.80 -10.03
C ASP A 65 17.14 6.26 -11.43
N ALA A 66 16.03 5.52 -11.53
CA ALA A 66 15.62 4.86 -12.77
C ALA A 66 14.69 5.74 -13.64
N HIS A 67 13.86 6.58 -13.02
CA HIS A 67 12.83 7.34 -13.73
C HIS A 67 13.01 8.87 -13.64
N GLY A 68 13.99 9.36 -12.86
CA GLY A 68 14.14 10.79 -12.60
C GLY A 68 12.97 11.39 -11.83
N PHE A 69 12.18 10.55 -11.13
CA PHE A 69 10.93 10.94 -10.50
C PHE A 69 11.04 10.94 -8.97
N ASP A 70 11.06 12.12 -8.37
CA ASP A 70 10.93 12.30 -6.92
C ASP A 70 9.46 12.38 -6.53
N PHE A 71 8.87 11.22 -6.21
CA PHE A 71 7.47 11.13 -5.78
C PHE A 71 7.17 12.00 -4.55
N ARG A 72 8.11 12.10 -3.59
CA ARG A 72 7.87 12.88 -2.36
C ARG A 72 7.77 14.37 -2.68
N ALA A 73 8.70 14.89 -3.48
CA ALA A 73 8.68 16.28 -3.91
C ALA A 73 7.43 16.59 -4.73
N ALA A 74 7.08 15.71 -5.68
CA ALA A 74 5.94 15.89 -6.56
C ALA A 74 4.60 15.92 -5.80
N VAL A 75 4.39 15.00 -4.85
CA VAL A 75 3.17 14.97 -4.02
C VAL A 75 3.07 16.21 -3.15
N ARG A 76 4.17 16.67 -2.53
CA ARG A 76 4.17 17.89 -1.69
C ARG A 76 3.92 19.18 -2.47
N SER A 77 4.29 19.24 -3.75
CA SER A 77 4.02 20.39 -4.60
C SER A 77 2.66 20.33 -5.30
N HIS A 78 1.91 19.25 -5.12
CA HIS A 78 0.63 19.05 -5.78
C HIS A 78 -0.50 19.79 -5.04
N GLU A 79 -1.06 20.84 -5.63
CA GLU A 79 -2.03 21.75 -4.97
C GLU A 79 -3.27 21.03 -4.40
N GLY A 80 -3.67 19.91 -5.00
CA GLY A 80 -4.84 19.14 -4.57
C GLY A 80 -4.61 18.14 -3.43
N VAL A 81 -3.38 17.92 -2.96
CA VAL A 81 -3.10 16.93 -1.90
C VAL A 81 -3.25 17.59 -0.53
N GLN A 82 -4.20 17.13 0.27
CA GLN A 82 -4.47 17.65 1.61
C GLN A 82 -4.18 16.63 2.70
N ASP A 83 -4.53 15.37 2.44
CA ASP A 83 -4.43 14.31 3.44
C ASP A 83 -3.87 13.00 2.87
N VAL A 84 -3.76 12.01 3.75
CA VAL A 84 -3.22 10.69 3.45
C VAL A 84 -4.08 9.95 2.42
N TYR A 85 -5.40 10.17 2.43
CA TYR A 85 -6.31 9.54 1.48
C TYR A 85 -6.05 10.05 0.06
N ASP A 86 -5.72 11.33 -0.11
CA ASP A 86 -5.31 11.88 -1.40
C ASP A 86 -4.05 11.20 -1.96
N VAL A 87 -3.07 10.91 -1.09
CA VAL A 87 -1.86 10.16 -1.48
C VAL A 87 -2.22 8.75 -1.95
N ILE A 88 -3.11 8.05 -1.22
CA ILE A 88 -3.59 6.72 -1.60
C ILE A 88 -4.28 6.77 -2.98
N ARG A 89 -5.16 7.75 -3.20
CA ARG A 89 -5.84 7.96 -4.48
C ARG A 89 -4.84 8.17 -5.61
N ILE A 90 -3.85 9.04 -5.42
CA ILE A 90 -2.78 9.30 -6.41
C ILE A 90 -2.05 8.00 -6.76
N VAL A 91 -1.60 7.23 -5.76
CA VAL A 91 -0.88 5.97 -5.99
C VAL A 91 -1.73 5.01 -6.82
N ASN A 92 -2.98 4.81 -6.43
CA ASN A 92 -3.89 3.90 -7.15
C ASN A 92 -4.20 4.38 -8.57
N VAL A 93 -4.31 5.69 -8.79
CA VAL A 93 -4.46 6.27 -10.14
C VAL A 93 -3.24 5.97 -10.99
N ILE A 94 -2.03 6.21 -10.49
CA ILE A 94 -0.79 5.95 -11.23
C ILE A 94 -0.72 4.48 -11.61
N ARG A 95 -0.95 3.56 -10.65
CA ARG A 95 -0.96 2.12 -10.93
C ARG A 95 -1.99 1.73 -12.00
N LYS A 96 -3.23 2.26 -11.92
CA LYS A 96 -4.27 2.02 -12.94
C LYS A 96 -3.86 2.52 -14.32
N CYS A 97 -3.25 3.70 -14.40
CA CYS A 97 -2.83 4.32 -15.66
C CYS A 97 -1.65 3.57 -16.28
N VAL A 98 -0.59 3.33 -15.50
CA VAL A 98 0.62 2.64 -15.97
C VAL A 98 0.30 1.22 -16.45
N ALA A 99 -0.50 0.46 -15.70
CA ALA A 99 -0.94 -0.87 -16.12
C ALA A 99 -1.74 -0.89 -17.43
N ARG A 100 -2.33 0.24 -17.83
CA ARG A 100 -3.10 0.40 -19.07
C ARG A 100 -2.32 1.11 -20.18
N GLY A 101 -1.06 1.49 -19.94
CA GLY A 101 -0.28 2.30 -20.87
C GLY A 101 -0.85 3.71 -21.05
N LEU A 102 -1.50 4.27 -20.04
CA LEU A 102 -2.10 5.61 -20.06
C LEU A 102 -1.29 6.60 -19.23
N CYS A 103 -1.33 7.87 -19.63
CA CYS A 103 -0.74 8.97 -18.88
C CYS A 103 -1.53 9.24 -17.59
N PRO A 104 -0.90 9.24 -16.39
CA PRO A 104 -1.57 9.60 -15.13
C PRO A 104 -2.18 11.00 -15.13
N PHE A 105 -1.50 11.98 -15.72
CA PHE A 105 -1.93 13.39 -15.79
C PHE A 105 -3.36 13.56 -16.26
N THR A 106 -3.76 12.76 -17.25
CA THR A 106 -5.04 12.87 -17.94
C THR A 106 -6.10 11.93 -17.36
N TYR A 107 -5.86 11.35 -16.18
CA TYR A 107 -6.83 10.49 -15.50
C TYR A 107 -8.13 11.25 -15.21
N GLY A 108 -9.24 10.71 -15.73
CA GLY A 108 -10.57 11.30 -15.57
C GLY A 108 -10.86 12.49 -16.50
N ASP A 109 -9.91 12.92 -17.33
CA ASP A 109 -10.10 14.01 -18.27
C ASP A 109 -10.56 13.49 -19.65
N GLU A 110 -11.64 14.07 -20.18
CA GLU A 110 -12.08 13.89 -21.58
C GLU A 110 -11.54 15.00 -22.51
N LEU A 111 -10.52 15.73 -22.06
CA LEU A 111 -9.97 16.90 -22.75
C LEU A 111 -9.12 16.53 -23.97
N ALA A 112 -8.91 17.51 -24.87
CA ALA A 112 -8.03 17.37 -26.03
C ALA A 112 -6.59 16.98 -25.64
N GLU A 113 -6.13 17.39 -24.45
CA GLU A 113 -4.83 17.01 -23.88
C GLU A 113 -4.71 15.49 -23.66
N ALA A 114 -5.81 14.82 -23.32
CA ALA A 114 -5.83 13.37 -23.16
C ALA A 114 -5.60 12.65 -24.49
N GLU A 115 -6.18 13.15 -25.58
CA GLU A 115 -5.92 12.60 -26.92
C GLU A 115 -4.49 12.87 -27.37
N ALA A 116 -3.96 14.07 -27.14
CA ALA A 116 -2.57 14.39 -27.46
C ALA A 116 -1.59 13.46 -26.73
N CYS A 117 -1.79 13.21 -25.43
CA CYS A 117 -0.98 12.25 -24.67
C CYS A 117 -1.14 10.82 -25.20
N ARG A 118 -2.36 10.40 -25.57
CA ARG A 118 -2.59 9.08 -26.17
C ARG A 118 -1.85 8.91 -27.50
N CYS A 119 -1.91 9.91 -28.38
CA CYS A 119 -1.19 9.89 -29.66
C CYS A 119 0.33 9.84 -29.45
N ASP A 120 0.85 10.62 -28.51
CA ASP A 120 2.29 10.65 -28.19
C ASP A 120 2.77 9.31 -27.63
N VAL A 121 2.07 8.76 -26.64
CA VAL A 121 2.35 7.44 -26.06
C VAL A 121 2.26 6.32 -27.11
N ALA A 122 1.28 6.39 -28.02
CA ALA A 122 1.13 5.42 -29.11
C ALA A 122 2.26 5.51 -30.16
N THR A 123 2.89 6.68 -30.29
CA THR A 123 3.98 6.91 -31.26
C THR A 123 5.35 6.54 -30.67
N SER A 124 5.53 6.70 -29.36
CA SER A 124 6.77 6.44 -28.65
C SER A 124 6.58 5.31 -27.63
N SER A 125 6.37 5.65 -26.37
CA SER A 125 6.00 4.77 -25.27
C SER A 125 5.54 5.60 -24.07
N LEU A 126 4.89 4.97 -23.08
CA LEU A 126 4.54 5.66 -21.83
C LEU A 126 5.78 6.12 -21.08
N GLU A 127 6.84 5.30 -21.06
CA GLU A 127 8.10 5.64 -20.38
C GLU A 127 8.75 6.88 -20.97
N GLU A 128 8.83 6.95 -22.31
CA GLU A 128 9.40 8.12 -22.99
C GLU A 128 8.54 9.37 -22.79
N HIS A 129 7.21 9.24 -22.87
CA HIS A 129 6.28 10.32 -22.58
C HIS A 129 6.49 10.91 -21.18
N LEU A 130 6.54 10.07 -20.14
CA LEU A 130 6.69 10.52 -18.75
C LEU A 130 8.07 11.11 -18.45
N ARG A 131 9.11 10.65 -19.15
CA ARG A 131 10.45 11.24 -19.08
C ARG A 131 10.48 12.65 -19.69
N ASN A 132 9.78 12.86 -20.79
CA ASN A 132 9.70 14.16 -21.47
C ASN A 132 8.74 15.15 -20.79
N HIS A 133 7.77 14.63 -20.03
CA HIS A 133 6.78 15.43 -19.31
C HIS A 133 6.77 15.08 -17.81
N PRO A 134 7.74 15.56 -17.00
CA PRO A 134 7.84 15.18 -15.59
C PRO A 134 6.59 15.47 -14.75
N LEU A 135 5.82 16.51 -15.09
CA LEU A 135 4.56 16.84 -14.43
C LEU A 135 3.48 15.77 -14.65
N HIS A 136 3.61 14.94 -15.69
CA HIS A 136 2.60 13.95 -16.05
C HIS A 136 2.69 12.65 -15.22
N ASN A 137 3.67 12.53 -14.34
CA ASN A 137 3.82 11.39 -13.44
C ASN A 137 2.71 11.34 -12.36
N LEU A 138 2.03 12.47 -12.09
CA LEU A 138 0.88 12.55 -11.18
C LEU A 138 -0.39 12.91 -11.97
N PRO A 139 -1.59 12.52 -11.51
CA PRO A 139 -2.83 13.05 -12.06
C PRO A 139 -2.89 14.56 -11.88
N ARG A 140 -3.42 15.28 -12.88
CA ARG A 140 -3.54 16.75 -12.82
C ARG A 140 -4.44 17.23 -11.68
N VAL A 141 -5.47 16.45 -11.37
CA VAL A 141 -6.44 16.70 -10.31
C VAL A 141 -6.54 15.44 -9.46
N VAL A 142 -6.46 15.60 -8.13
CA VAL A 142 -6.71 14.48 -7.21
C VAL A 142 -8.19 14.10 -7.32
N PRO A 143 -8.53 12.85 -7.66
CA PRO A 143 -9.93 12.44 -7.73
C PRO A 143 -10.55 12.47 -6.33
N SER A 144 -11.84 12.82 -6.25
CA SER A 144 -12.56 12.93 -4.97
C SER A 144 -13.36 11.69 -4.59
N SER A 145 -13.42 10.68 -5.47
CA SER A 145 -14.22 9.48 -5.27
C SER A 145 -13.49 8.44 -4.42
N ASP A 146 -14.25 7.68 -3.64
CA ASP A 146 -13.72 6.58 -2.81
C ASP A 146 -13.33 5.35 -3.63
N ARG A 147 -13.72 5.28 -4.91
CA ARG A 147 -13.30 4.18 -5.81
C ARG A 147 -11.80 4.17 -6.04
N GLU A 148 -11.13 5.30 -5.84
CA GLU A 148 -9.69 5.47 -5.95
C GLU A 148 -8.97 5.15 -4.63
N LEU A 149 -9.69 4.96 -3.53
CA LEU A 149 -9.12 4.49 -2.27
C LEU A 149 -8.90 2.98 -2.23
N ILE A 150 -9.62 2.23 -3.08
CA ILE A 150 -9.47 0.77 -3.16
C ILE A 150 -8.10 0.44 -3.76
N PRO A 151 -7.20 -0.23 -3.00
CA PRO A 151 -5.87 -0.58 -3.49
C PRO A 151 -5.93 -1.42 -4.76
N VAL A 152 -5.08 -1.08 -5.74
CA VAL A 152 -4.94 -1.86 -6.97
C VAL A 152 -4.20 -3.18 -6.71
N LEU A 153 -3.23 -3.15 -5.78
CA LEU A 153 -2.47 -4.32 -5.36
C LEU A 153 -2.94 -4.77 -3.97
N CYS A 154 -3.05 -6.09 -3.78
CA CYS A 154 -3.21 -6.67 -2.44
C CYS A 154 -1.95 -6.40 -1.63
N ALA A 155 -2.12 -6.01 -0.35
CA ALA A 155 -1.00 -5.70 0.55
C ALA A 155 0.03 -4.74 -0.07
N ASP A 156 -0.43 -3.63 -0.65
CA ASP A 156 0.45 -2.68 -1.35
C ASP A 156 1.49 -2.05 -0.41
N ALA A 157 2.68 -2.65 -0.35
CA ALA A 157 3.79 -2.21 0.49
C ALA A 157 4.25 -0.78 0.16
N PHE A 158 4.02 -0.29 -1.07
CA PHE A 158 4.33 1.11 -1.40
C PHE A 158 3.42 2.05 -0.61
N ILE A 159 2.10 1.83 -0.67
CA ILE A 159 1.11 2.62 0.07
C ILE A 159 1.44 2.59 1.56
N SER A 160 1.67 1.40 2.12
CA SER A 160 2.07 1.24 3.51
C SER A 160 3.31 2.07 3.84
N SER A 161 4.37 2.02 3.01
CA SER A 161 5.61 2.77 3.26
C SER A 161 5.41 4.29 3.25
N VAL A 162 4.58 4.81 2.36
CA VAL A 162 4.45 6.27 2.14
C VAL A 162 3.43 6.93 3.06
N VAL A 163 2.37 6.20 3.42
CA VAL A 163 1.31 6.66 4.32
C VAL A 163 1.78 6.61 5.76
N VAL A 164 2.34 5.47 6.16
CA VAL A 164 2.71 5.22 7.56
C VAL A 164 4.03 5.89 7.92
N GLY A 165 4.96 5.99 6.97
CA GLY A 165 6.28 6.56 7.21
C GLY A 165 6.28 8.03 7.67
N GLY A 166 5.11 8.70 7.73
CA GLY A 166 4.90 10.00 8.40
C GLY A 166 5.61 11.18 7.75
N ASP A 167 6.39 10.95 6.69
CA ASP A 167 7.26 11.97 6.11
C ASP A 167 6.60 12.73 4.95
N LEU A 168 5.55 12.21 4.33
CA LEU A 168 4.99 12.83 3.12
C LEU A 168 4.17 14.08 3.40
N LEU A 169 3.28 13.99 4.38
CA LEU A 169 2.42 15.07 4.82
C LEU A 169 2.91 15.52 6.19
N ALA A 170 2.88 16.82 6.47
CA ALA A 170 3.28 17.34 7.76
C ALA A 170 2.55 16.55 8.86
N ARG A 171 3.32 15.96 9.79
CA ARG A 171 2.85 15.06 10.86
C ARG A 171 1.44 15.46 11.31
N GLY A 172 0.46 14.60 11.04
CA GLY A 172 -0.85 14.71 11.68
C GLY A 172 -0.63 14.77 13.19
N GLU A 173 -1.39 15.62 13.87
CA GLU A 173 -1.30 15.74 15.33
C GLU A 173 -1.50 14.34 15.93
N GLU A 174 -0.45 13.81 16.59
CA GLU A 174 -0.57 12.58 17.36
C GLU A 174 -1.61 12.83 18.45
N ASP A 175 -2.75 12.15 18.37
CA ASP A 175 -3.78 12.23 19.39
C ASP A 175 -3.23 11.61 20.69
N PRO A 176 -3.00 12.39 21.76
CA PRO A 176 -2.46 11.86 23.00
C PRO A 176 -3.41 10.87 23.68
N GLU A 177 -4.70 10.88 23.34
CA GLU A 177 -5.69 9.95 23.86
C GLU A 177 -5.70 8.62 23.09
N TYR A 178 -5.20 8.62 21.85
CA TYR A 178 -5.08 7.44 20.98
C TYR A 178 -3.71 7.36 20.29
N PRO A 179 -2.64 6.99 21.03
CA PRO A 179 -1.32 6.86 20.43
C PRO A 179 -1.32 5.77 19.36
N MET A 180 -0.75 6.07 18.18
CA MET A 180 -0.66 5.08 17.10
C MET A 180 0.26 3.91 17.50
N VAL A 181 -0.19 2.69 17.22
CA VAL A 181 0.64 1.48 17.36
C VAL A 181 1.66 1.46 16.22
N PRO A 182 2.96 1.20 16.49
CA PRO A 182 3.97 1.09 15.44
C PRO A 182 3.61 0.00 14.43
N THR A 183 3.78 0.30 13.15
CA THR A 183 3.51 -0.64 12.06
C THR A 183 4.62 -1.67 11.89
N ASN A 184 4.34 -2.73 11.14
CA ASN A 184 5.31 -3.78 10.82
C ASN A 184 6.59 -3.21 10.19
N ALA A 185 6.48 -2.23 9.29
CA ALA A 185 7.65 -1.56 8.69
C ALA A 185 8.46 -0.78 9.73
N GLU A 186 7.80 -0.08 10.67
CA GLU A 186 8.48 0.63 11.76
C GLU A 186 9.12 -0.33 12.76
N MET A 187 8.47 -1.45 13.06
CA MET A 187 9.00 -2.52 13.91
C MET A 187 10.23 -3.17 13.27
N ALA A 188 10.14 -3.55 11.99
CA ALA A 188 11.25 -4.11 11.24
C ALA A 188 12.45 -3.15 11.18
N LYS A 189 12.21 -1.85 10.94
CA LYS A 189 13.26 -0.82 10.97
C LYS A 189 13.90 -0.68 12.35
N LYS A 190 13.11 -0.74 13.43
CA LYS A 190 13.63 -0.72 14.81
C LYS A 190 14.46 -1.97 15.13
N GLN A 191 14.01 -3.15 14.70
CA GLN A 191 14.76 -4.40 14.87
C GLN A 191 16.07 -4.38 14.07
N ALA A 192 16.05 -3.93 12.81
CA ALA A 192 17.25 -3.77 11.99
C ALA A 192 18.26 -2.80 12.62
N ALA A 193 17.79 -1.66 13.15
CA ALA A 193 18.64 -0.70 13.85
C ALA A 193 19.27 -1.30 15.13
N ARG A 194 18.51 -2.10 15.90
CA ARG A 194 19.04 -2.81 17.07
C ARG A 194 20.13 -3.81 16.69
N ARG A 195 19.88 -4.65 15.67
CA ARG A 195 20.87 -5.62 15.15
C ARG A 195 22.17 -4.92 14.71
N GLN A 196 22.08 -3.74 14.08
CA GLN A 196 23.27 -2.95 13.69
C GLN A 196 24.03 -2.37 14.89
N SER A 197 23.33 -1.99 15.97
CA SER A 197 23.97 -1.48 17.19
C SER A 197 24.65 -2.57 18.02
N GLU A 198 24.12 -3.79 17.99
CA GLU A 198 24.65 -4.93 18.74
C GLU A 198 25.80 -5.64 17.99
N GLY A 199 25.77 -5.64 16.65
CA GLY A 199 26.83 -6.23 15.82
C GLY A 199 28.11 -5.39 15.66
N ASN A 200 28.15 -4.18 16.23
CA ASN A 200 29.31 -3.26 16.19
C ASN A 200 29.95 -3.03 17.57
N ALA A 201 29.58 -3.82 18.59
CA ALA A 201 30.20 -3.85 19.92
C ALA A 201 31.11 -5.08 20.07
#